data_AF-A0AB36J013-F1
#
_entry.id   AF-A0AB36J013-F1
#
_cell.length_a   1.000
_cell.length_b   1.000
_cell.length_c   1.000
_cell.angle_alpha   90.00
_cell.angle_beta   90.00
_cell.angle_gamma   90.00
#
_symmetry.space_group_name_H-M   'P 1'
#
loop_
_entity.id
_entity.type
_entity.pdbx_description
1 polymer ?
#
loop_
_entity_poly.entity_id
_entity_poly.type
_entity_poly.pdbx_seq_one_letter_code
_entity_poly.pdbx_strand_id
1 'polypeptide(L)'
;MHELDSQTIDTPAGEYRVTWYHDEDANQPEDEGFNLLVHGWERYGADSRIDIEYGGGHLAGEVMSVLLTSGTNREDSWPWELRSGAALVRYLRLKDRKGVTLVDLDYRPVEPSSDRWQRVYGVAWSPDDATDPDEYVKNRLAEWRAWAEGDCFGWVVTDPTGREIEYGSVWGYYGFWDGGREWSLEDAKGEAIADAESRIEQANRVGAGIVGLV
;
A
#
# COMPACT_ATOMS: atom_id res chain seq x y z
N MET A 1 3.95 -2.41 -20.27
CA MET A 1 3.83 -3.69 -19.53
C MET A 1 5.13 -4.46 -19.68
N HIS A 2 6.00 -4.30 -18.70
CA HIS A 2 7.31 -4.93 -18.63
C HIS A 2 7.23 -6.13 -17.69
N GLU A 3 7.56 -7.34 -18.16
CA GLU A 3 7.59 -8.54 -17.31
C GLU A 3 8.66 -8.40 -16.23
N LEU A 4 8.29 -8.70 -14.99
CA LEU A 4 9.20 -8.72 -13.84
C LEU A 4 9.74 -10.13 -13.59
N ASP A 5 8.83 -11.11 -13.55
CA ASP A 5 9.12 -12.51 -13.26
C ASP A 5 7.96 -13.41 -13.71
N SER A 6 8.18 -14.73 -13.75
CA SER A 6 7.11 -15.71 -13.93
C SER A 6 7.39 -17.02 -13.20
N GLN A 7 6.32 -17.70 -12.77
CA GLN A 7 6.41 -18.96 -12.07
C GLN A 7 5.28 -19.91 -12.48
N THR A 8 5.59 -21.21 -12.49
CA THR A 8 4.61 -22.26 -12.74
C THR A 8 3.88 -22.65 -11.45
N ILE A 9 2.61 -23.00 -11.60
CA ILE A 9 1.72 -23.48 -10.55
C ILE A 9 1.18 -24.83 -11.00
N ASP A 10 1.60 -25.91 -10.34
CA ASP A 10 1.11 -27.25 -10.62
C ASP A 10 -0.30 -27.44 -10.04
N THR A 11 -1.24 -27.83 -10.89
CA THR A 11 -2.62 -28.15 -10.48
C THR A 11 -3.06 -29.51 -11.02
N PRO A 12 -4.15 -30.11 -10.49
CA PRO A 12 -4.72 -31.33 -11.07
C PRO A 12 -5.21 -31.19 -12.52
N ALA A 13 -5.49 -29.98 -13.00
CA ALA A 13 -5.92 -29.72 -14.37
C ALA A 13 -4.74 -29.43 -15.34
N GLY A 14 -3.51 -29.38 -14.83
CA GLY A 14 -2.28 -29.11 -15.59
C GLY A 14 -1.43 -28.01 -14.98
N GLU A 15 -0.38 -27.61 -15.70
CA GLU A 15 0.52 -26.54 -15.31
C GLU A 15 -0.09 -25.17 -15.66
N TYR A 16 -0.33 -24.36 -14.64
CA TYR A 16 -0.70 -22.95 -14.76
C TYR A 16 0.56 -22.10 -14.67
N ARG A 17 0.48 -20.84 -15.10
CA ARG A 17 1.59 -19.89 -14.98
C ARG A 17 1.08 -18.57 -14.43
N VAL A 18 1.74 -18.07 -13.40
CA VAL A 18 1.62 -16.68 -12.95
C VAL A 18 2.77 -15.88 -13.55
N THR A 19 2.46 -14.71 -14.08
CA THR A 19 3.44 -13.76 -14.62
C THR A 19 3.20 -12.41 -13.98
N TRP A 20 4.24 -11.80 -13.41
CA TRP A 20 4.18 -10.48 -12.81
C TRP A 20 4.68 -9.43 -13.78
N TYR A 21 4.04 -8.27 -13.75
CA TYR A 21 4.35 -7.15 -14.61
C TYR A 21 4.50 -5.88 -13.80
N HIS A 22 5.39 -5.00 -14.27
CA HIS A 22 5.46 -3.64 -13.78
C HIS A 22 4.17 -2.90 -14.15
N ASP A 23 3.56 -2.27 -13.15
CA ASP A 23 2.33 -1.51 -13.27
C ASP A 23 2.67 0.00 -13.32
N GLU A 24 2.82 0.52 -14.53
CA GLU A 24 3.16 1.92 -14.78
C GLU A 24 1.99 2.88 -14.47
N ASP A 25 0.76 2.34 -14.41
CA ASP A 25 -0.47 3.11 -14.24
C ASP A 25 -1.03 2.99 -12.81
N ALA A 26 -0.33 2.30 -11.91
CA ALA A 26 -0.71 2.16 -10.52
C ALA A 26 -0.88 3.54 -9.86
N ASN A 27 -2.06 3.75 -9.27
CA ASN A 27 -2.30 4.94 -8.47
C ASN A 27 -1.46 4.87 -7.17
N GLN A 28 -1.49 5.93 -6.37
CA GLN A 28 -0.95 5.89 -5.02
C GLN A 28 -1.71 4.87 -4.14
N PRO A 29 -1.08 4.29 -3.09
CA PRO A 29 -1.78 3.41 -2.16
C PRO A 29 -2.98 4.11 -1.53
N GLU A 30 -4.16 3.48 -1.58
CA GLU A 30 -5.38 3.97 -0.95
C GLU A 30 -5.77 3.00 0.18
N ASP A 31 -5.86 3.50 1.42
CA ASP A 31 -6.44 2.75 2.53
C ASP A 31 -7.36 3.66 3.37
N GLU A 32 -8.62 3.27 3.46
CA GLU A 32 -9.62 3.97 4.25
C GLU A 32 -9.25 3.89 5.74
N GLY A 33 -8.89 5.03 6.34
CA GLY A 33 -8.54 5.13 7.76
C GLY A 33 -7.05 5.20 8.06
N PHE A 34 -6.17 4.93 7.09
CA PHE A 34 -4.76 5.28 7.23
C PHE A 34 -4.60 6.80 7.07
N ASN A 35 -3.94 7.42 8.05
CA ASN A 35 -3.72 8.86 8.02
C ASN A 35 -2.25 9.11 7.71
N LEU A 36 -1.99 9.77 6.58
CA LEU A 36 -0.66 10.18 6.16
C LEU A 36 -0.69 11.62 5.69
N LEU A 37 0.09 12.47 6.34
CA LEU A 37 0.21 13.88 6.00
C LEU A 37 1.67 14.20 5.71
N VAL A 38 1.96 14.57 4.47
CA VAL A 38 3.32 14.94 4.04
C VAL A 38 3.29 16.31 3.39
N HIS A 39 4.22 17.16 3.83
CA HIS A 39 4.40 18.51 3.37
C HIS A 39 5.75 18.68 2.65
N GLY A 40 5.71 18.83 1.32
CA GLY A 40 6.90 18.84 0.48
C GLY A 40 6.77 19.61 -0.83
N TRP A 41 6.51 20.93 -0.76
CA TRP A 41 6.40 21.80 -1.95
C TRP A 41 7.60 21.73 -2.90
N GLU A 42 8.80 21.45 -2.37
CA GLU A 42 10.05 21.46 -3.14
C GLU A 42 10.22 20.27 -4.09
N ARG A 43 9.61 19.12 -3.79
CA ARG A 43 9.76 17.90 -4.60
C ARG A 43 8.64 17.73 -5.60
N TYR A 44 7.42 18.13 -5.24
CA TYR A 44 6.25 17.72 -5.98
C TYR A 44 5.53 18.91 -6.69
N GLY A 45 5.92 20.17 -6.43
CA GLY A 45 5.31 21.38 -7.00
C GLY A 45 4.39 22.15 -6.02
N ALA A 46 3.87 23.31 -6.43
CA ALA A 46 2.99 24.13 -5.57
C ALA A 46 1.64 23.45 -5.26
N ASP A 47 1.21 22.51 -6.12
CA ASP A 47 -0.09 21.83 -6.09
C ASP A 47 -0.04 20.38 -5.60
N SER A 48 1.14 19.85 -5.30
CA SER A 48 1.33 18.47 -4.84
C SER A 48 1.19 18.36 -3.32
N ARG A 49 0.02 18.77 -2.89
CA ARG A 49 -0.48 18.49 -1.57
C ARG A 49 -1.07 17.09 -1.63
N ILE A 50 -0.30 16.09 -1.23
CA ILE A 50 -0.87 14.77 -0.93
C ILE A 50 -1.48 14.89 0.46
N ASP A 51 -2.65 15.53 0.54
CA ASP A 51 -3.55 15.35 1.67
C ASP A 51 -4.26 14.03 1.44
N ILE A 52 -3.82 12.95 2.07
CA ILE A 52 -4.61 11.73 2.09
C ILE A 52 -5.32 11.72 3.42
N GLU A 53 -6.42 12.45 3.44
CA GLU A 53 -7.38 12.44 4.51
C GLU A 53 -8.47 11.42 4.17
N TYR A 54 -8.25 10.16 4.52
CA TYR A 54 -9.36 9.22 4.65
C TYR A 54 -9.70 9.09 6.14
N GLY A 55 -10.60 9.96 6.61
CA GLY A 55 -11.27 9.84 7.92
C GLY A 55 -10.87 10.84 9.02
N GLY A 56 -10.17 11.93 8.71
CA GLY A 56 -9.40 12.70 9.71
C GLY A 56 -10.04 13.88 10.44
N GLY A 57 -11.10 14.54 9.96
CA GLY A 57 -11.75 15.65 10.69
C GLY A 57 -10.81 16.81 11.08
N HIS A 58 -11.21 17.65 12.06
CA HIS A 58 -10.47 18.87 12.46
C HIS A 58 -8.98 18.66 12.83
N LEU A 59 -8.58 17.46 13.25
CA LEU A 59 -7.22 17.17 13.71
C LEU A 59 -6.20 17.18 12.57
N ALA A 60 -6.57 16.68 11.38
CA ALA A 60 -5.71 16.70 10.20
C ALA A 60 -5.33 18.13 9.80
N GLY A 61 -6.31 19.05 9.83
CA GLY A 61 -6.08 20.47 9.56
C GLY A 61 -5.13 21.15 10.57
N GLU A 62 -5.23 20.80 11.86
CA GLU A 62 -4.31 21.30 12.89
C GLU A 62 -2.88 20.78 12.69
N VAL A 63 -2.73 19.49 12.39
CA VAL A 63 -1.42 18.87 12.09
C VAL A 63 -0.82 19.49 10.84
N MET A 64 -1.61 19.69 9.78
CA MET A 64 -1.14 20.37 8.57
C MET A 64 -0.68 21.80 8.87
N SER A 65 -1.41 22.55 9.69
CA SER A 65 -0.98 23.89 10.11
C SER A 65 0.39 23.87 10.80
N VAL A 66 0.66 22.85 11.62
CA VAL A 66 1.98 22.64 12.24
C VAL A 66 3.05 22.30 11.21
N LEU A 67 2.78 21.39 10.27
CA LEU A 67 3.74 21.02 9.21
C LEU A 67 4.06 22.22 8.29
N LEU A 68 3.06 23.02 7.93
CA LEU A 68 3.24 24.25 7.14
C LEU A 68 4.09 25.29 7.88
N THR A 69 3.89 25.42 9.19
CA THR A 69 4.61 26.43 9.99
C THR A 69 6.01 25.98 10.41
N SER A 70 6.28 24.67 10.55
CA SER A 70 7.62 24.13 10.84
C SER A 70 8.61 24.36 9.69
N GLY A 71 8.14 24.41 8.44
CA GLY A 71 8.94 24.77 7.26
C GLY A 71 9.24 26.26 7.11
N THR A 72 8.55 27.13 7.86
CA THR A 72 8.82 28.57 7.87
C THR A 72 9.67 28.93 9.08
N ASN A 73 10.89 29.44 8.86
CA ASN A 73 11.81 29.94 9.92
C ASN A 73 11.30 31.19 10.67
N ARG A 74 9.98 31.37 10.78
CA ARG A 74 9.34 32.52 11.42
C ARG A 74 9.39 32.37 12.93
N GLU A 75 10.18 33.17 13.63
CA GLU A 75 10.31 33.10 15.11
C GLU A 75 9.02 33.48 15.86
N ASP A 76 8.03 34.02 15.16
CA ASP A 76 6.84 34.71 15.67
C ASP A 76 5.52 33.93 15.53
N SER A 77 5.53 32.68 15.03
CA SER A 77 4.30 31.90 14.86
C SER A 77 3.84 31.20 16.15
N TRP A 78 2.56 31.39 16.49
CA TRP A 78 1.91 30.98 17.74
C TRP A 78 1.36 29.53 17.75
N PRO A 79 2.16 28.55 17.30
CA PRO A 79 2.41 27.41 18.20
C PRO A 79 3.86 26.92 18.11
N TRP A 80 4.79 27.72 18.64
CA TRP A 80 6.21 27.38 18.73
C TRP A 80 6.49 26.06 19.49
N GLU A 81 5.57 25.65 20.37
CA GLU A 81 5.64 24.41 21.15
C GLU A 81 5.50 23.13 20.31
N LEU A 82 4.99 23.22 19.07
CA LEU A 82 4.73 22.06 18.18
C LEU A 82 5.76 21.90 17.05
N ARG A 83 6.86 22.68 17.05
CA ARG A 83 7.85 22.64 15.96
C ARG A 83 8.82 21.46 15.98
N SER A 84 9.04 20.86 17.14
CA SER A 84 9.90 19.69 17.20
C SER A 84 9.09 18.43 16.89
N GLY A 85 9.70 17.49 16.18
CA GLY A 85 9.07 16.21 15.88
C GLY A 85 8.56 15.50 17.14
N ALA A 86 9.33 15.56 18.24
CA ALA A 86 8.92 14.98 19.52
C ALA A 86 7.66 15.62 20.10
N ALA A 87 7.48 16.95 19.95
CA ALA A 87 6.29 17.62 20.45
C ALA A 87 5.04 17.29 19.63
N LEU A 88 5.17 17.21 18.30
CA LEU A 88 4.09 16.76 17.41
C LEU A 88 3.64 15.33 17.74
N VAL A 89 4.59 14.41 17.92
CA VAL A 89 4.28 13.02 18.32
C VAL A 89 3.59 12.98 19.68
N ARG A 90 4.07 13.76 20.65
CA ARG A 90 3.43 13.86 21.97
C ARG A 90 2.01 14.42 21.86
N TYR A 91 1.79 15.45 21.05
CA TYR A 91 0.47 16.03 20.83
C TYR A 91 -0.53 14.99 20.31
N LEU A 92 -0.15 14.24 19.28
CA LEU A 92 -1.00 13.20 18.68
C LEU A 92 -1.32 12.07 19.67
N ARG A 93 -0.32 11.64 20.46
CA ARG A 93 -0.54 10.65 21.52
C ARG A 93 -1.50 11.15 22.62
N LEU A 94 -1.43 12.43 22.98
CA LEU A 94 -2.39 13.04 23.92
C LEU A 94 -3.80 13.16 23.35
N LYS A 95 -3.95 13.07 22.02
CA LYS A 95 -5.22 12.96 21.30
C LYS A 95 -5.63 11.51 21.01
N ASP A 96 -5.03 10.56 21.72
CA ASP A 96 -5.29 9.13 21.63
C ASP A 96 -4.99 8.50 20.25
N ARG A 97 -4.11 9.14 19.47
CA ARG A 97 -3.61 8.56 18.21
C ARG A 97 -2.51 7.54 18.47
N LYS A 98 -2.57 6.43 17.75
CA LYS A 98 -1.68 5.26 17.88
C LYS A 98 -0.88 5.05 16.59
N GLY A 99 0.22 4.31 16.65
CA GLY A 99 1.08 4.12 15.46
C GLY A 99 1.82 5.38 15.01
N VAL A 100 1.85 6.44 15.83
CA VAL A 100 2.32 7.77 15.40
C VAL A 100 3.79 7.73 15.00
N THR A 101 4.05 7.95 13.71
CA THR A 101 5.38 7.87 13.10
C THR A 101 5.65 9.13 12.27
N LEU A 102 6.75 9.82 12.52
CA LEU A 102 7.18 10.92 11.63
C LEU A 102 7.79 10.35 10.36
N VAL A 103 7.63 11.04 9.24
CA VAL A 103 8.16 10.60 7.95
C VAL A 103 8.87 11.72 7.20
N ASP A 104 9.80 11.33 6.32
CA ASP A 104 10.44 12.21 5.34
C ASP A 104 9.64 12.31 4.02
N LEU A 105 10.21 12.96 3.00
CA LEU A 105 9.60 13.11 1.68
C LEU A 105 9.54 11.81 0.86
N ASP A 106 10.33 10.81 1.26
CA ASP A 106 10.34 9.46 0.71
C ASP A 106 9.49 8.52 1.57
N TYR A 107 8.65 9.03 2.49
CA TYR A 107 7.80 8.24 3.39
C TYR A 107 8.60 7.33 4.35
N ARG A 108 9.90 7.59 4.54
CA ARG A 108 10.73 6.80 5.48
C ARG A 108 10.49 7.28 6.91
N PRO A 109 10.42 6.36 7.89
CA PRO A 109 10.32 6.73 9.30
C PRO A 109 11.50 7.60 9.74
N VAL A 110 11.20 8.66 10.50
CA VAL A 110 12.17 9.59 11.06
C VAL A 110 12.05 9.57 12.59
N GLU A 111 13.18 9.50 13.27
CA GLU A 111 13.21 9.54 14.74
C GLU A 111 12.71 10.90 15.25
N PRO A 112 11.74 10.93 16.20
CA PRO A 112 11.27 12.17 16.79
C PRO A 112 12.39 12.88 17.57
N SER A 113 12.67 14.12 17.18
CA SER A 113 13.69 14.95 17.83
C SER A 113 13.08 16.09 18.62
N SER A 114 13.77 16.50 19.69
CA SER A 114 13.47 17.73 20.42
C SER A 114 14.08 18.98 19.76
N ASP A 115 14.94 18.80 18.76
CA ASP A 115 15.49 19.91 17.98
C ASP A 115 14.38 20.58 17.17
N ARG A 116 14.10 21.84 17.52
CA ARG A 116 13.08 22.67 16.87
C ARG A 116 13.47 23.16 15.48
N TRP A 117 14.74 23.03 15.11
CA TRP A 117 15.27 23.41 13.80
C TRP A 117 15.28 22.24 12.83
N GLN A 118 15.09 21.01 13.33
CA GLN A 118 14.89 19.87 12.47
C GLN A 118 13.54 19.99 11.77
N ARG A 119 13.58 20.05 10.44
CA ARG A 119 12.38 20.08 9.60
C ARG A 119 11.60 18.78 9.78
N VAL A 120 10.28 18.91 9.94
CA VAL A 120 9.33 17.79 9.92
C VAL A 120 8.64 17.79 8.58
N TYR A 121 8.79 16.71 7.81
CA TYR A 121 8.17 16.62 6.48
C TYR A 121 6.78 16.02 6.56
N GLY A 122 6.56 15.01 7.39
CA GLY A 122 5.24 14.43 7.55
C GLY A 122 5.06 13.62 8.81
N VAL A 123 3.84 13.11 8.97
CA VAL A 123 3.45 12.22 10.05
C VAL A 123 2.38 11.26 9.57
N ALA A 124 2.45 10.03 10.05
CA ALA A 124 1.46 8.98 9.86
C ALA A 124 0.94 8.46 11.20
N TRP A 125 -0.30 7.96 11.22
CA TRP A 125 -0.85 7.23 12.36
C TRP A 125 -1.91 6.22 11.91
N SER A 126 -2.19 5.24 12.76
CA SER A 126 -3.13 4.14 12.47
C SER A 126 -4.59 4.60 12.56
N PRO A 127 -5.55 3.88 11.96
CA PRO A 127 -6.94 4.03 12.33
C PRO A 127 -7.15 3.64 13.80
N ASP A 128 -8.24 4.12 14.39
CA ASP A 128 -8.51 3.99 15.82
C ASP A 128 -8.78 2.52 16.24
N ASP A 129 -9.23 1.68 15.31
CA ASP A 129 -9.57 0.27 15.47
C ASP A 129 -8.46 -0.71 15.02
N ALA A 130 -7.27 -0.22 14.66
CA ALA A 130 -6.12 -1.07 14.35
C ALA A 130 -5.75 -1.99 15.52
N THR A 131 -5.70 -3.31 15.26
CA THR A 131 -5.31 -4.32 16.26
C THR A 131 -3.85 -4.18 16.71
N ASP A 132 -2.93 -3.94 15.76
CA ASP A 132 -1.53 -3.57 16.02
C ASP A 132 -1.21 -2.25 15.29
N PRO A 133 -1.35 -1.10 15.97
CA PRO A 133 -1.15 0.21 15.36
C PRO A 133 0.25 0.46 14.79
N ASP A 134 1.30 -0.02 15.46
CA ASP A 134 2.68 0.27 15.06
C ASP A 134 3.06 -0.58 13.84
N GLU A 135 2.68 -1.87 13.85
CA GLU A 135 2.86 -2.75 12.68
C GLU A 135 2.04 -2.29 11.48
N TYR A 136 0.78 -1.88 11.71
CA TYR A 136 -0.08 -1.35 10.66
C TYR A 136 0.55 -0.14 9.97
N VAL A 137 0.99 0.88 10.73
CA VAL A 137 1.61 2.08 10.14
C VAL A 137 2.91 1.74 9.43
N LYS A 138 3.73 0.85 9.99
CA LYS A 138 4.97 0.39 9.34
C LYS A 138 4.69 -0.25 7.99
N ASN A 139 3.70 -1.14 7.90
CA ASN A 139 3.36 -1.84 6.66
C ASN A 139 2.80 -0.88 5.61
N ARG A 140 1.91 0.04 6.02
CA ARG A 140 1.39 1.08 5.11
C ARG A 140 2.49 2.00 4.60
N LEU A 141 3.40 2.45 5.46
CA LEU A 141 4.55 3.25 5.00
C LEU A 141 5.45 2.48 4.04
N ALA A 142 5.56 1.15 4.14
CA ALA A 142 6.30 0.35 3.17
C ALA A 142 5.66 0.38 1.78
N GLU A 143 4.33 0.28 1.67
CA GLU A 143 3.60 0.40 0.40
C GLU A 143 3.78 1.79 -0.22
N TRP A 144 3.66 2.84 0.60
CA TRP A 144 3.89 4.23 0.17
C TRP A 144 5.30 4.47 -0.38
N ARG A 145 6.29 3.87 0.28
CA ARG A 145 7.68 3.90 -0.19
C ARG A 145 7.85 3.17 -1.51
N ALA A 146 7.29 1.97 -1.64
CA ALA A 146 7.37 1.20 -2.86
C ALA A 146 6.72 1.94 -4.04
N TRP A 147 5.54 2.54 -3.85
CA TRP A 147 4.91 3.40 -4.84
C TRP A 147 5.80 4.57 -5.25
N ALA A 148 6.38 5.29 -4.28
CA ALA A 148 7.25 6.44 -4.54
C ALA A 148 8.54 6.05 -5.28
N GLU A 149 9.02 4.82 -5.08
CA GLU A 149 10.17 4.23 -5.76
C GLU A 149 9.79 3.59 -7.12
N GLY A 150 8.50 3.55 -7.46
CA GLY A 150 7.97 2.96 -8.69
C GLY A 150 7.91 1.43 -8.67
N ASP A 151 8.05 0.81 -7.51
CA ASP A 151 7.91 -0.65 -7.31
C ASP A 151 6.43 -1.06 -7.23
N CYS A 152 5.73 -0.77 -8.31
CA CYS A 152 4.32 -1.09 -8.52
C CYS A 152 4.20 -2.28 -9.47
N PHE A 153 3.29 -3.20 -9.16
CA PHE A 153 3.14 -4.41 -9.93
C PHE A 153 1.71 -4.93 -9.98
N GLY A 154 1.46 -5.80 -10.95
CA GLY A 154 0.30 -6.68 -11.02
C GLY A 154 0.73 -8.06 -11.50
N TRP A 155 -0.21 -8.99 -11.56
CA TRP A 155 0.04 -10.32 -12.09
C TRP A 155 -1.12 -10.83 -12.95
N VAL A 156 -0.81 -11.81 -13.78
CA VAL A 156 -1.74 -12.53 -14.64
C VAL A 156 -1.50 -14.03 -14.49
N VAL A 157 -2.57 -14.80 -14.27
CA VAL A 157 -2.57 -16.26 -14.26
C VAL A 157 -3.12 -16.80 -15.57
N THR A 158 -2.34 -17.63 -16.25
CA THR A 158 -2.75 -18.35 -17.46
C THR A 158 -2.88 -19.85 -17.20
N ASP A 159 -3.90 -20.45 -17.80
CA ASP A 159 -4.17 -21.88 -17.79
C ASP A 159 -3.16 -22.68 -18.65
N PRO A 160 -3.22 -24.03 -18.65
CA PRO A 160 -2.31 -24.87 -19.43
C PRO A 160 -2.42 -24.70 -20.95
N THR A 161 -3.46 -24.04 -21.43
CA THR A 161 -3.65 -23.70 -22.85
C THR A 161 -3.08 -22.31 -23.21
N GLY A 162 -2.55 -21.59 -22.21
CA GLY A 162 -2.03 -20.23 -22.34
C GLY A 162 -3.12 -19.16 -22.30
N ARG A 163 -4.35 -19.50 -21.91
CA ARG A 163 -5.44 -18.53 -21.77
C ARG A 163 -5.46 -17.98 -20.35
N GLU A 164 -5.56 -16.67 -20.23
CA GLU A 164 -5.86 -16.00 -18.97
C GLU A 164 -7.16 -16.56 -18.36
N ILE A 165 -7.14 -16.78 -17.03
CA ILE A 165 -8.33 -17.21 -16.28
C ILE A 165 -9.12 -16.00 -15.79
N GLU A 166 -10.43 -16.14 -15.63
CA GLU A 166 -11.39 -15.02 -15.45
C GLU A 166 -11.05 -14.08 -14.28
N TYR A 167 -10.52 -14.64 -13.18
CA TYR A 167 -10.12 -13.90 -11.97
C TYR A 167 -8.60 -13.95 -11.74
N GLY A 168 -7.83 -14.30 -12.76
CA GLY A 168 -6.39 -14.52 -12.66
C GLY A 168 -5.54 -13.26 -12.75
N SER A 169 -6.16 -12.10 -12.94
CA SER A 169 -5.45 -10.85 -13.19
C SER A 169 -5.77 -9.79 -12.16
N VAL A 170 -4.74 -9.26 -11.50
CA VAL A 170 -4.88 -8.25 -10.45
C VAL A 170 -3.75 -7.23 -10.56
N TRP A 171 -4.06 -5.96 -10.28
CA TRP A 171 -3.20 -4.79 -10.54
C TRP A 171 -3.24 -3.81 -9.36
N GLY A 172 -2.33 -2.84 -9.31
CA GLY A 172 -2.27 -1.82 -8.27
C GLY A 172 -1.65 -2.27 -6.94
N TYR A 173 -0.67 -3.18 -6.99
CA TYR A 173 0.08 -3.61 -5.80
C TYR A 173 1.45 -2.95 -5.73
N TYR A 174 2.04 -2.95 -4.52
CA TYR A 174 3.28 -2.26 -4.21
C TYR A 174 4.26 -3.19 -3.48
N GLY A 175 5.55 -2.99 -3.69
CA GLY A 175 6.59 -3.67 -2.92
C GLY A 175 6.84 -5.09 -3.42
N PHE A 176 6.99 -5.26 -4.74
CA PHE A 176 7.24 -6.57 -5.35
C PHE A 176 8.46 -7.26 -4.72
N TRP A 177 9.54 -6.49 -4.49
CA TRP A 177 10.81 -7.00 -3.96
C TRP A 177 10.83 -7.17 -2.43
N ASP A 178 9.84 -6.59 -1.73
CA ASP A 178 9.77 -6.50 -0.27
C ASP A 178 8.67 -7.42 0.30
N GLY A 179 8.42 -8.57 -0.33
CA GLY A 179 7.47 -9.59 0.14
C GLY A 179 6.13 -9.62 -0.61
N GLY A 180 5.86 -8.64 -1.48
CA GLY A 180 4.63 -8.59 -2.27
C GLY A 180 4.51 -9.75 -3.27
N ARG A 181 5.65 -10.23 -3.79
CA ARG A 181 5.71 -11.40 -4.69
C ARG A 181 5.21 -12.68 -4.01
N GLU A 182 5.60 -12.93 -2.77
CA GLU A 182 5.22 -14.15 -2.05
C GLU A 182 3.71 -14.19 -1.76
N TRP A 183 3.14 -13.07 -1.31
CA TRP A 183 1.71 -12.95 -1.06
C TRP A 183 0.90 -13.10 -2.35
N SER A 184 1.28 -12.39 -3.42
CA SER A 184 0.59 -12.50 -4.72
C SER A 184 0.71 -13.88 -5.35
N LEU A 185 1.81 -14.61 -5.12
CA LEU A 185 1.93 -16.01 -5.53
C LEU A 185 0.95 -16.92 -4.77
N GLU A 186 0.75 -16.70 -3.48
CA GLU A 186 -0.22 -17.46 -2.68
C GLU A 186 -1.65 -17.23 -3.19
N ASP A 187 -2.00 -15.97 -3.47
CA ASP A 187 -3.30 -15.60 -4.03
C ASP A 187 -3.52 -16.19 -5.42
N ALA A 188 -2.53 -16.04 -6.31
CA ALA A 188 -2.55 -16.64 -7.65
C ALA A 188 -2.69 -18.17 -7.65
N LYS A 189 -2.13 -18.86 -6.64
CA LYS A 189 -2.34 -20.30 -6.45
C LYS A 189 -3.78 -20.63 -6.08
N GLY A 190 -4.41 -19.82 -5.23
CA GLY A 190 -5.83 -19.96 -4.90
C GLY A 190 -6.70 -19.90 -6.15
N GLU A 191 -6.49 -18.89 -6.99
CA GLU A 191 -7.22 -18.71 -8.25
C GLU A 191 -6.96 -19.85 -9.25
N ALA A 192 -5.71 -20.28 -9.41
CA ALA A 192 -5.36 -21.41 -10.29
C ALA A 192 -6.03 -22.72 -9.84
N ILE A 193 -6.08 -22.99 -8.53
CA ILE A 193 -6.74 -24.19 -7.97
C ILE A 193 -8.25 -24.11 -8.21
N ALA A 194 -8.88 -22.96 -7.96
CA ALA A 194 -10.31 -22.77 -8.17
C ALA A 194 -10.72 -22.96 -9.64
N ASP A 195 -9.95 -22.41 -10.60
CA ASP A 195 -10.18 -22.64 -12.02
C ASP A 195 -9.98 -24.12 -12.40
N ALA A 196 -8.93 -24.78 -11.87
CA ALA A 196 -8.67 -26.19 -12.12
C ALA A 196 -9.83 -27.10 -11.63
N GLU A 197 -10.36 -26.85 -10.44
CA GLU A 197 -11.50 -27.59 -9.88
C GLU A 197 -12.76 -27.41 -10.74
N SER A 198 -13.04 -26.18 -11.18
CA SER A 198 -14.16 -25.86 -12.07
C SER A 198 -14.08 -26.61 -13.41
N ARG A 199 -12.88 -26.70 -14.01
CA ARG A 199 -12.65 -27.45 -15.25
C ARG A 199 -12.84 -28.95 -15.08
N ILE A 200 -12.36 -29.51 -13.97
CA ILE A 200 -12.53 -30.93 -13.66
C ILE A 200 -14.02 -31.25 -13.48
N GLU A 201 -14.76 -30.40 -12.78
CA GLU A 201 -16.21 -30.57 -12.63
C GLU A 201 -16.93 -30.50 -13.98
N GLN A 202 -16.58 -29.53 -14.83
CA GLN A 202 -17.16 -29.40 -16.17
C GLN A 202 -16.85 -30.63 -17.05
N ALA A 203 -15.61 -31.11 -17.04
CA ALA A 203 -15.21 -32.31 -17.78
C ALA A 203 -15.99 -33.55 -17.29
N ASN A 204 -16.19 -33.70 -15.98
CA ASN A 204 -16.98 -34.78 -15.40
C ASN A 204 -18.46 -34.73 -15.79
N ARG A 205 -19.06 -33.52 -15.83
CA ARG A 205 -20.46 -33.35 -16.28
C ARG A 205 -20.63 -33.72 -17.76
N VAL A 206 -19.70 -33.31 -18.63
CA VAL A 206 -19.72 -33.66 -20.06
C VAL A 206 -19.49 -35.16 -20.27
N GLY A 207 -18.52 -35.74 -19.55
CA GLY A 207 -18.23 -37.18 -19.59
C GLY A 207 -19.40 -38.04 -19.12
N ALA A 208 -20.06 -37.65 -18.02
CA ALA A 208 -21.27 -38.32 -17.55
C ALA A 208 -22.45 -38.21 -18.55
N GLY A 209 -22.57 -37.07 -19.24
CA GLY A 209 -23.56 -36.87 -20.31
C GLY A 209 -23.34 -37.76 -21.53
N ILE A 210 -22.07 -38.04 -21.88
CA ILE A 210 -21.73 -38.97 -22.98
C ILE A 210 -22.04 -40.41 -22.58
N VAL A 211 -21.71 -40.85 -21.36
CA VAL A 211 -22.00 -42.21 -20.90
C VAL A 211 -23.51 -42.48 -20.78
N GLY A 212 -24.32 -41.47 -20.48
CA GLY A 212 -25.79 -41.60 -20.47
C GLY A 212 -26.46 -41.67 -21.86
N LEU A 213 -25.70 -41.47 -22.94
CA LEU A 213 -26.16 -41.53 -24.34
C LEU A 213 -25.69 -42.77 -25.10
N VAL A 214 -24.88 -43.65 -24.48
CA VAL A 214 -24.40 -44.93 -25.07
C VAL A 214 -25.34 -46.08 -24.71
#